data_AF-A0A4S0IQG1-F1
#
_entry.id   AF-A0A4S0IQG1-F1
#
_cell.length_a   1.000
_cell.length_b   1.000
_cell.length_c   1.000
_cell.angle_alpha   90.00
_cell.angle_beta   90.00
_cell.angle_gamma   90.00
#
_symmetry.space_group_name_H-M   'P 1'
#
loop_
_entity.id
_entity.type
_entity.pdbx_description
1 polymer ?
#
loop_
_entity_poly.entity_id
_entity_poly.type
_entity_poly.pdbx_seq_one_letter_code
_entity_poly.pdbx_strand_id
1 'polypeptide(L)' 'MRKLIETTLMSLDGVVGSPWAWTGSYFDAESRGHALAALDRYDAFLFGRVTYETFAATWSQVRDDAYLD' A
#
# COMPACT_ATOMS: atom_id res chain seq x y z
N MET A 1 4.74 11.13 21.86
CA MET A 1 5.25 11.41 20.51
C MET A 1 4.71 10.34 19.57
N ARG A 2 4.16 10.70 18.39
CA ARG A 2 3.71 9.71 17.39
C ARG A 2 4.91 9.12 16.65
N LYS A 3 4.81 7.89 16.17
CA LYS A 3 5.88 7.23 15.39
C LYS A 3 5.70 7.55 13.91
N LEU A 4 6.81 7.84 13.23
CA LEU A 4 6.86 7.77 11.77
C LEU A 4 7.05 6.31 11.38
N ILE A 5 6.17 5.80 10.52
CA ILE A 5 6.21 4.42 10.05
C ILE A 5 6.39 4.48 8.53
N GLU A 6 7.33 3.68 8.03
CA GLU A 6 7.55 3.47 6.61
C GLU A 6 7.10 2.04 6.28
N THR A 7 6.40 1.89 5.17
CA THR A 7 5.93 0.59 4.68
C THR A 7 6.01 0.61 3.17
N THR A 8 6.82 -0.29 2.62
CA THR A 8 7.08 -0.36 1.18
C THR A 8 7.15 -1.82 0.73
N LEU A 9 6.53 -2.10 -0.42
CA LEU A 9 6.76 -3.35 -1.16
C LEU A 9 8.05 -3.21 -1.96
N MET A 10 8.96 -4.16 -1.79
CA MET A 10 10.27 -4.17 -2.43
C MET A 10 10.57 -5.58 -2.94
N SER A 11 11.12 -5.69 -4.15
CA SER A 11 11.69 -6.95 -4.63
C SER A 11 12.95 -7.31 -3.85
N LEU A 12 13.43 -8.55 -3.97
CA LEU A 12 14.65 -9.00 -3.29
C LEU A 12 15.90 -8.20 -3.72
N ASP A 13 15.93 -7.72 -4.95
CA ASP A 13 17.01 -6.91 -5.54
C ASP A 13 16.79 -5.39 -5.39
N GLY A 14 15.77 -4.96 -4.66
CA GLY A 14 15.62 -3.56 -4.23
C GLY A 14 14.70 -2.68 -5.10
N VAL A 15 13.91 -3.26 -6.00
CA VAL A 15 12.97 -2.51 -6.85
C VAL A 15 11.69 -2.19 -6.09
N VAL A 16 11.31 -0.92 -6.08
CA VAL A 16 10.07 -0.41 -5.46
C VAL A 16 9.08 0.18 -6.48
N GLY A 17 9.51 0.34 -7.73
CA GLY A 17 8.71 0.96 -8.79
C GLY A 17 7.62 0.03 -9.32
N SER A 18 6.48 0.62 -9.67
CA SER A 18 5.34 -0.06 -10.30
C SER A 18 4.94 -1.39 -9.64
N PRO A 19 4.74 -1.43 -8.30
CA PRO A 19 4.48 -2.67 -7.57
C PRO A 19 3.31 -3.46 -8.14
N TRP A 20 2.25 -2.80 -8.61
CA TRP A 20 1.09 -3.43 -9.25
C TRP A 20 1.42 -4.33 -10.45
N ALA A 21 2.58 -4.16 -11.08
CA ALA A 21 3.01 -4.97 -12.23
C ALA A 21 3.65 -6.31 -11.82
N TRP A 22 4.13 -6.45 -10.58
CA TRP A 22 4.91 -7.61 -10.16
C TRP A 22 4.51 -8.20 -8.81
N THR A 23 3.84 -7.45 -7.93
CA THR A 23 3.46 -7.94 -6.59
C THR A 23 2.29 -8.91 -6.61
N GLY A 24 1.50 -8.97 -7.69
CA GLY A 24 0.23 -9.69 -7.73
C GLY A 24 0.32 -11.18 -7.34
N SER A 25 1.39 -11.87 -7.75
CA SER A 25 1.61 -13.28 -7.38
C SER A 25 2.19 -13.49 -5.98
N TYR A 26 2.65 -12.41 -5.32
CA TYR A 26 3.31 -12.47 -4.02
C TYR A 26 2.48 -11.84 -2.89
N PHE A 27 1.51 -10.97 -3.22
CA PHE A 27 0.66 -10.28 -2.23
C PHE A 27 -0.61 -11.09 -1.95
N ASP A 28 -0.40 -12.23 -1.29
CA ASP A 28 -1.41 -13.21 -0.92
C ASP A 28 -2.29 -12.79 0.27
N ALA A 29 -3.13 -13.70 0.75
CA ALA A 29 -4.08 -13.43 1.83
C ALA A 29 -3.38 -13.10 3.16
N GLU A 30 -2.26 -13.74 3.47
CA GLU A 30 -1.49 -13.47 4.69
C GLU A 30 -0.87 -12.07 4.64
N SER A 31 -0.24 -11.73 3.51
CA SER A 31 0.36 -10.43 3.27
C SER A 31 -0.68 -9.30 3.35
N ARG A 32 -1.86 -9.52 2.74
CA ARG A 32 -3.00 -8.59 2.81
C ARG A 32 -3.51 -8.42 4.25
N GLY A 33 -3.66 -9.51 5.00
CA GLY A 33 -4.11 -9.47 6.40
C GLY A 33 -3.14 -8.70 7.30
N HIS A 34 -1.83 -8.91 7.10
CA HIS A 34 -0.80 -8.15 7.81
C HIS A 34 -0.87 -6.66 7.51
N ALA A 35 -0.98 -6.30 6.23
CA ALA A 35 -1.05 -4.91 5.80
C ALA A 35 -2.33 -4.24 6.32
N LEU A 36 -3.48 -4.92 6.27
CA LEU A 36 -4.74 -4.41 6.82
C LEU A 36 -4.65 -4.13 8.33
N ALA A 37 -4.07 -5.05 9.09
CA ALA A 37 -3.85 -4.84 10.53
C ALA A 37 -2.86 -3.69 10.83
N ALA A 38 -2.00 -3.34 9.87
CA ALA A 38 -1.12 -2.18 9.98
C ALA A 38 -1.85 -0.86 9.66
N LEU A 39 -2.74 -0.86 8.66
CA LEU A 39 -3.55 0.31 8.28
C LEU A 39 -4.38 0.85 9.46
N ASP A 40 -4.93 -0.02 10.30
CA ASP A 40 -5.71 0.35 11.50
C ASP A 40 -4.90 1.19 12.51
N ARG A 41 -3.55 1.19 12.39
CA ARG A 41 -2.65 1.97 13.25
C ARG A 41 -2.22 3.29 12.63
N TYR A 42 -2.62 3.60 11.40
CA TYR A 42 -2.16 4.77 10.65
C TYR A 42 -3.23 5.87 10.69
N ASP A 43 -2.88 7.00 11.31
CA ASP A 43 -3.79 8.17 11.35
C ASP A 43 -3.80 8.96 10.02
N ALA A 44 -2.71 8.87 9.24
CA ALA A 44 -2.51 9.63 8.01
C ALA A 44 -1.40 9.01 7.15
N PHE A 45 -1.48 9.25 5.84
CA PHE A 45 -0.44 8.88 4.87
C PHE A 45 0.33 10.10 4.37
N LEU A 46 1.62 9.90 4.12
CA LEU A 46 2.48 10.87 3.44
C LEU A 46 3.01 10.23 2.16
N PHE A 47 2.72 10.84 1.02
CA PHE A 47 3.19 10.37 -0.28
C PHE A 47 3.95 11.46 -1.03
N GLY A 48 4.89 11.02 -1.86
CA GLY A 48 5.40 11.86 -2.94
C GLY A 48 4.31 12.10 -3.98
N ARG A 49 4.43 13.20 -4.73
CA ARG A 49 3.41 13.65 -5.71
C ARG A 49 2.96 12.55 -6.69
N VAL A 50 3.90 11.85 -7.31
CA VAL A 50 3.60 10.82 -8.33
C VAL A 50 2.85 9.63 -7.72
N THR A 51 3.26 9.20 -6.53
CA THR A 51 2.58 8.14 -5.79
C THR A 51 1.16 8.57 -5.43
N TYR A 52 0.99 9.79 -4.89
CA TYR A 52 -0.32 10.35 -4.57
C TYR A 52 -1.25 10.38 -5.78
N GLU A 53 -0.80 10.90 -6.92
CA GLU A 53 -1.60 11.00 -8.15
C GLU A 53 -2.07 9.62 -8.63
N THR A 54 -1.23 8.59 -8.50
CA THR A 54 -1.56 7.21 -8.89
C THR A 54 -2.65 6.61 -8.00
N PHE A 55 -2.51 6.77 -6.67
CA PHE A 55 -3.50 6.27 -5.71
C PHE A 55 -4.81 7.06 -5.79
N ALA A 56 -4.76 8.38 -5.87
CA ALA A 56 -5.95 9.23 -5.93
C ALA A 56 -6.84 8.91 -7.15
N ALA A 57 -6.22 8.57 -8.30
CA ALA A 57 -6.96 8.16 -9.49
C ALA A 57 -7.72 6.83 -9.29
N THR A 58 -7.22 5.95 -8.41
CA THR A 58 -7.73 4.58 -8.26
C THR A 58 -8.65 4.44 -7.05
N TRP A 59 -8.31 5.04 -5.90
CA TRP A 59 -9.05 4.87 -4.64
C TRP A 59 -10.50 5.31 -4.72
N SER A 60 -10.82 6.36 -5.48
CA SER A 60 -12.22 6.78 -5.66
C SER A 60 -13.10 5.75 -6.39
N GLN A 61 -12.49 4.76 -7.04
CA GLN A 61 -13.18 3.74 -7.83
C GLN A 61 -13.28 2.40 -7.11
N VAL A 62 -12.50 2.18 -6.04
CA VAL A 62 -12.54 0.93 -5.29
C VAL A 62 -13.80 0.92 -4.41
N ARG A 63 -14.47 -0.23 -4.39
CA ARG A 63 -15.62 -0.52 -3.52
C ARG A 63 -15.52 -1.96 -3.07
N ASP A 64 -16.03 -2.25 -1.89
CA ASP A 64 -16.22 -3.61 -1.38
C ASP A 64 -14.90 -4.42 -1.22
N ASP A 65 -13.76 -3.75 -1.05
CA ASP A 65 -12.46 -4.37 -0.71
C ASP A 65 -11.94 -3.78 0.59
N ALA A 66 -11.97 -4.54 1.70
CA ALA A 66 -11.64 -4.02 3.02
C ALA A 66 -10.20 -3.49 3.20
N TYR A 67 -9.30 -3.75 2.24
CA TYR A 67 -7.93 -3.24 2.26
C TYR A 67 -7.76 -1.99 1.39
N LEU A 68 -8.59 -1.82 0.37
CA LEU A 68 -8.47 -0.77 -0.64
C LEU A 68 -9.63 0.26 -0.63
N ASP A 69 -10.76 -0.08 0.01
CA ASP A 69 -11.92 0.78 0.35
C ASP A 69 -11.69 1.46 1.71
#